data_AF-A0A4Y8K3H5-F1
#
_entry.id   AF-A0A4Y8K3H5-F1
#
_cell.length_a   1.000
_cell.length_b   1.000
_cell.length_c   1.000
_cell.angle_alpha   90.00
_cell.angle_beta   90.00
_cell.angle_gamma   90.00
#
_symmetry.space_group_name_H-M   'P 1'
#
loop_
_entity.id
_entity.type
_entity.pdbx_description
1 polymer ?
#
loop_
_entity_poly.entity_id
_entity_poly.type
_entity_poly.pdbx_seq_one_letter_code
_entity_poly.pdbx_strand_id
1 'polypeptide(L)'
;MEDRAADLGYFAAAELSWWTGFVGRVELVPLTPWFLMAFEYLGVVGIVLVLLLAAGFGWWLSRRALHPPRPEIVAYSASYGLYLVAVILPQQSLFRLLLPLPPLLGDPAIARSKPLRRTLLAGSIALQPVAIVLLWFVGYP
;
A
#
# COMPACT_ATOMS: atom_id res chain seq x y z
N MET A 1 0.67 -20.01 -26.63
CA MET A 1 1.13 -18.69 -26.15
C MET A 1 0.00 -17.67 -26.22
N GLU A 2 -0.78 -17.67 -27.31
CA GLU A 2 -2.02 -16.88 -27.47
C GLU A 2 -2.99 -17.01 -26.28
N ASP A 3 -3.29 -18.25 -25.84
CA ASP A 3 -4.21 -18.49 -24.72
C ASP A 3 -3.74 -17.86 -23.39
N ARG A 4 -2.42 -17.84 -23.13
CA ARG A 4 -1.88 -17.20 -21.92
C ARG A 4 -1.96 -15.68 -21.97
N ALA A 5 -1.82 -15.08 -23.16
CA ALA A 5 -1.99 -13.64 -23.32
C ALA A 5 -3.46 -13.24 -23.15
N ALA A 6 -4.38 -14.05 -23.67
CA ALA A 6 -5.82 -13.88 -23.47
C ALA A 6 -6.21 -14.02 -21.99
N ASP A 7 -5.67 -15.03 -21.28
CA ASP A 7 -5.90 -15.21 -19.85
C ASP A 7 -5.39 -14.01 -19.03
N LEU A 8 -4.16 -13.55 -19.29
CA LEU A 8 -3.58 -12.38 -18.61
C LEU A 8 -4.40 -11.10 -18.86
N GLY A 9 -4.91 -10.93 -20.08
CA GLY A 9 -5.81 -9.82 -20.42
C GLY A 9 -7.13 -9.87 -19.65
N TYR A 10 -7.71 -11.06 -19.48
CA TYR A 10 -8.92 -11.27 -18.71
C TYR A 10 -8.72 -10.95 -17.21
N PHE A 11 -7.63 -11.41 -16.61
CA PHE A 11 -7.29 -11.09 -15.21
C PHE A 11 -7.08 -9.58 -15.01
N ALA A 12 -6.34 -8.92 -15.91
CA ALA A 12 -6.13 -7.48 -15.82
C ALA A 12 -7.44 -6.69 -15.95
N ALA A 13 -8.33 -7.10 -16.86
CA ALA A 13 -9.64 -6.47 -17.03
C ALA A 13 -10.52 -6.62 -15.77
N ALA A 14 -10.50 -7.80 -15.14
CA ALA A 14 -11.20 -8.01 -13.87
C ALA A 14 -10.63 -7.11 -12.75
N GLU A 15 -9.31 -7.00 -12.62
CA GLU A 15 -8.67 -6.14 -11.63
C GLU A 15 -9.03 -4.65 -11.84
N LEU A 16 -8.95 -4.17 -13.09
CA LEU A 16 -9.27 -2.79 -13.46
C LEU A 16 -10.76 -2.45 -13.29
N SER A 17 -11.65 -3.45 -13.33
CA SER A 17 -13.07 -3.22 -13.05
C SER A 17 -13.31 -2.72 -11.62
N TRP A 18 -12.50 -3.15 -10.65
CA TRP A 18 -12.53 -2.67 -9.26
C TRP A 18 -11.96 -1.27 -9.09
N TRP A 19 -11.21 -0.76 -10.07
CA TRP A 19 -10.59 0.57 -10.03
C TRP A 19 -11.51 1.64 -10.62
N THR A 20 -12.42 1.22 -11.49
CA THR A 20 -13.25 2.12 -12.29
C THR A 20 -14.07 3.09 -11.43
N GLY A 21 -14.53 2.66 -10.26
CA GLY A 21 -15.28 3.51 -9.32
C GLY A 21 -14.44 4.60 -8.64
N PHE A 22 -13.10 4.50 -8.68
CA PHE A 22 -12.19 5.45 -8.03
C PHE A 22 -11.46 6.35 -9.03
N VAL A 23 -10.90 5.77 -10.10
CA VAL A 23 -10.00 6.47 -11.04
C VAL A 23 -10.47 6.36 -12.49
N GLY A 24 -11.68 5.85 -12.72
CA GLY A 24 -12.22 5.63 -14.06
C GLY A 24 -11.56 4.46 -14.81
N ARG A 25 -11.83 4.37 -16.11
CA ARG A 25 -11.24 3.33 -16.96
C ARG A 25 -9.81 3.71 -17.33
N VAL A 26 -8.87 2.98 -16.78
CA VAL A 26 -7.43 3.14 -17.02
C VAL A 26 -6.81 1.82 -17.44
N GLU A 27 -5.62 1.88 -18.04
CA GLU A 27 -4.81 0.69 -18.29
C GLU A 27 -3.91 0.39 -17.09
N LEU A 28 -3.63 -0.90 -16.86
CA LEU A 28 -2.73 -1.33 -15.81
C LEU A 28 -1.28 -1.03 -16.22
N VAL A 29 -0.76 0.11 -15.76
CA VAL A 29 0.67 0.44 -15.86
C VAL A 29 1.33 0.20 -14.50
N PRO A 30 2.25 -0.78 -14.37
CA PRO A 30 2.90 -1.06 -13.09
C PRO A 30 3.54 0.19 -12.47
N LEU A 31 3.52 0.26 -11.14
CA LEU A 31 4.06 1.37 -10.32
C LEU A 31 3.33 2.70 -10.43
N THR A 32 2.28 2.81 -11.23
CA THR A 32 1.40 3.99 -11.30
C THR A 32 0.17 4.01 -10.38
N PRO A 33 -0.40 2.86 -9.90
CA PRO A 33 -1.71 2.89 -9.24
C PRO A 33 -1.79 3.80 -8.01
N TRP A 34 -0.74 3.79 -7.18
CA TRP A 34 -0.65 4.66 -6.00
C TRP A 34 -0.67 6.14 -6.36
N PHE A 35 0.00 6.51 -7.45
CA PHE A 35 0.04 7.88 -7.95
C PHE A 35 -1.29 8.29 -8.57
N LEU A 36 -1.95 7.40 -9.32
CA LEU A 36 -3.28 7.66 -9.88
C LEU A 36 -4.29 7.96 -8.77
N MET A 37 -4.38 7.08 -7.78
CA MET A 37 -5.26 7.28 -6.61
C MET A 37 -4.90 8.55 -5.84
N ALA A 38 -3.62 8.76 -5.54
CA ALA A 38 -3.23 9.93 -4.74
C ALA A 38 -3.43 11.25 -5.50
N PHE A 39 -3.21 11.27 -6.82
CA PHE A 39 -3.44 12.45 -7.64
C PHE A 39 -4.93 12.78 -7.77
N GLU A 40 -5.78 11.77 -7.94
CA GLU A 40 -7.24 11.96 -8.05
C GLU A 40 -7.81 12.69 -6.83
N TYR A 41 -7.39 12.29 -5.62
CA TYR A 41 -7.95 12.83 -4.37
C TYR A 41 -7.14 13.97 -3.73
N LEU A 42 -5.83 14.06 -3.99
CA LEU A 42 -4.93 15.02 -3.34
C LEU A 42 -4.07 15.84 -4.33
N GLY A 43 -4.22 15.62 -5.64
CA GLY A 43 -3.43 16.28 -6.68
C GLY A 43 -1.92 16.03 -6.51
N VAL A 44 -1.12 17.07 -6.79
CA VAL A 44 0.36 17.01 -6.69
C VAL A 44 0.83 16.65 -5.28
N VAL A 45 0.10 17.07 -4.24
CA VAL A 45 0.43 16.72 -2.85
C VAL A 45 0.36 15.21 -2.63
N GLY A 46 -0.59 14.54 -3.27
CA GLY A 46 -0.70 13.08 -3.27
C GLY A 46 0.52 12.38 -3.85
N ILE A 47 1.04 12.88 -4.97
CA ILE A 47 2.26 12.34 -5.59
C ILE A 47 3.44 12.43 -4.62
N VAL A 48 3.62 13.60 -3.99
CA VAL A 48 4.69 13.80 -3.00
C VAL A 48 4.52 12.85 -1.82
N LEU A 49 3.30 12.64 -1.34
CA LEU A 49 3.01 11.69 -0.26
C LEU A 49 3.41 10.26 -0.65
N VAL A 50 3.08 9.79 -1.86
CA VAL A 50 3.47 8.45 -2.33
C VAL A 50 4.99 8.32 -2.39
N LEU A 51 5.69 9.33 -2.91
CA LEU A 51 7.16 9.35 -2.93
C LEU A 51 7.75 9.28 -1.53
N LEU A 52 7.22 10.05 -0.57
CA LEU A 52 7.67 10.03 0.82
C LEU A 52 7.42 8.68 1.49
N LEU A 53 6.28 8.04 1.22
CA LEU A 53 5.97 6.71 1.74
C LEU A 53 6.91 5.64 1.15
N ALA A 54 7.12 5.66 -0.17
CA ALA A 54 8.03 4.73 -0.83
C ALA A 54 9.49 4.93 -0.38
N ALA A 55 9.95 6.18 -0.30
CA ALA A 55 11.28 6.51 0.21
C ALA A 55 11.42 6.15 1.69
N GLY A 56 10.40 6.42 2.51
CA GLY A 56 10.36 6.05 3.93
C GLY A 56 10.41 4.53 4.13
N PHE A 57 9.69 3.77 3.31
CA PHE A 57 9.72 2.30 3.31
C PHE A 57 11.09 1.77 2.88
N GLY A 58 11.63 2.26 1.75
CA GLY A 58 12.95 1.88 1.27
C GLY A 58 14.05 2.24 2.27
N TRP A 59 13.96 3.40 2.90
CA TRP A 59 14.87 3.82 3.96
C TRP A 59 14.72 2.97 5.23
N TRP A 60 13.50 2.60 5.62
CA TRP A 60 13.28 1.71 6.76
C TRP A 60 13.88 0.32 6.51
N LEU A 61 13.71 -0.24 5.30
CA LEU A 61 14.39 -1.46 4.87
C LEU A 61 15.93 -1.31 4.84
N SER A 62 16.42 -0.10 4.51
CA SER A 62 17.85 0.22 4.41
C SER A 62 18.51 0.59 5.74
N ARG A 63 17.73 0.97 6.77
CA ARG A 63 18.22 1.20 8.14
C ARG A 63 18.73 -0.15 8.67
N ARG A 64 20.01 -0.43 8.39
CA ARG A 64 20.85 -1.57 8.82
C ARG A 64 20.12 -2.60 9.69
N ALA A 65 20.00 -3.84 9.18
CA ALA A 65 19.99 -5.05 10.01
C ALA A 65 19.17 -4.90 11.30
N LEU A 66 17.83 -5.00 11.20
CA LEU A 66 16.90 -5.17 12.32
C LEU A 66 17.32 -6.40 13.18
N HIS A 67 18.42 -6.34 13.93
CA HIS A 67 19.05 -7.44 14.66
C HIS A 67 18.96 -8.82 13.94
N PRO A 68 20.07 -9.28 13.36
CA PRO A 68 20.12 -9.99 12.06
C PRO A 68 18.77 -10.58 11.58
N PRO A 69 17.97 -9.85 10.78
CA PRO A 69 16.91 -10.48 10.02
C PRO A 69 17.58 -11.27 8.90
N ARG A 70 17.25 -12.55 8.78
CA ARG A 70 17.79 -13.38 7.71
C ARG A 70 17.55 -12.69 6.35
N PRO A 71 18.48 -12.76 5.38
CA PRO A 71 18.31 -12.14 4.06
C PRO A 71 16.96 -12.46 3.41
N GLU A 72 16.42 -13.64 3.67
CA GLU A 72 15.09 -14.06 3.19
C GLU A 72 13.95 -13.13 3.63
N ILE A 73 13.98 -12.63 4.88
CA ILE A 73 12.94 -11.74 5.41
C ILE A 73 12.96 -10.40 4.67
N VAL A 74 14.16 -9.83 4.49
CA VAL A 74 14.34 -8.56 3.78
C VAL A 74 13.93 -8.72 2.32
N ALA A 75 14.37 -9.79 1.67
CA ALA A 75 14.02 -10.08 0.28
C ALA A 75 12.50 -10.27 0.11
N TYR A 76 11.85 -11.03 1.01
CA TYR A 76 10.41 -11.22 1.01
C TYR A 76 9.68 -9.89 1.21
N SER A 77 10.01 -9.13 2.25
CA SER A 77 9.35 -7.86 2.54
C SER A 77 9.56 -6.81 1.45
N ALA A 78 10.76 -6.72 0.88
CA ALA A 78 11.04 -5.84 -0.24
C ALA A 78 10.24 -6.24 -1.48
N SER A 79 10.23 -7.53 -1.84
CA SER A 79 9.48 -8.03 -2.99
C SER A 79 7.98 -7.86 -2.82
N TYR A 80 7.46 -8.16 -1.62
CA TYR A 80 6.05 -8.02 -1.32
C TYR A 80 5.62 -6.56 -1.26
N GLY A 81 6.42 -5.69 -0.65
CA GLY A 81 6.18 -4.24 -0.66
C GLY A 81 6.20 -3.66 -2.07
N LEU A 82 7.17 -4.06 -2.89
CA LEU A 82 7.23 -3.68 -4.30
C LEU A 82 5.99 -4.16 -5.06
N TYR A 83 5.55 -5.40 -4.85
CA TYR A 83 4.33 -5.94 -5.44
C TYR A 83 3.10 -5.09 -5.09
N LEU A 84 2.93 -4.73 -3.81
CA LEU A 84 1.81 -3.89 -3.37
C LEU A 84 1.84 -2.50 -4.01
N VAL A 85 3.02 -1.88 -4.14
CA VAL A 85 3.15 -0.56 -4.80
C VAL A 85 2.96 -0.66 -6.31
N ALA A 86 3.41 -1.75 -6.92
CA ALA A 86 3.41 -1.91 -8.37
C ALA A 86 2.01 -2.17 -8.94
N VAL A 87 1.20 -2.98 -8.27
CA VAL A 87 -0.01 -3.53 -8.89
C VAL A 87 -1.28 -3.15 -8.14
N ILE A 88 -1.23 -2.86 -6.84
CA ILE A 88 -2.44 -2.62 -6.05
C ILE A 88 -2.80 -1.13 -6.06
N LEU A 89 -4.04 -0.83 -6.42
CA LEU A 89 -4.66 0.47 -6.16
C LEU A 89 -4.94 0.59 -4.64
N PRO A 90 -4.48 1.66 -3.94
CA PRO A 90 -4.67 1.79 -2.50
C PRO A 90 -6.14 1.83 -2.08
N GLN A 91 -6.65 0.70 -1.58
CA GLN A 91 -8.05 0.53 -1.16
C GLN A 91 -8.13 0.06 0.30
N GLN A 92 -9.35 -0.16 0.82
CA GLN A 92 -9.57 -0.67 2.18
C GLN A 92 -8.88 -2.00 2.46
N SER A 93 -8.77 -2.86 1.44
CA SER A 93 -8.10 -4.14 1.53
C SER A 93 -6.59 -3.98 1.79
N LEU A 94 -5.99 -2.81 1.51
CA LEU A 94 -4.57 -2.56 1.72
C LEU A 94 -4.16 -2.83 3.16
N PHE A 95 -4.94 -2.41 4.16
CA PHE A 95 -4.63 -2.69 5.57
C PHE A 95 -4.52 -4.19 5.87
N ARG A 96 -5.42 -4.99 5.28
CA ARG A 96 -5.38 -6.46 5.38
C ARG A 96 -4.19 -7.03 4.62
N LEU A 97 -3.87 -6.47 3.46
CA LEU A 97 -2.72 -6.86 2.64
C LEU A 97 -1.38 -6.40 3.22
N LEU A 98 -1.35 -5.51 4.20
CA LEU A 98 -0.13 -5.17 4.94
C LEU A 98 0.14 -6.16 6.08
N LEU A 99 -0.85 -6.96 6.50
CA LEU A 99 -0.69 -7.96 7.56
C LEU A 99 0.39 -9.03 7.27
N PRO A 100 0.66 -9.47 6.02
CA PRO A 100 1.76 -10.35 5.63
C PRO A 100 3.16 -9.71 5.70
N LEU A 101 3.29 -8.47 6.18
CA LEU A 101 4.56 -7.89 6.62
C LEU A 101 4.92 -8.11 8.12
N PRO A 102 4.52 -9.20 8.86
CA PRO A 102 4.78 -9.30 10.29
C PRO A 102 6.26 -9.22 10.69
N PRO A 103 7.25 -9.69 9.90
CA PRO A 103 8.65 -9.55 10.27
C PRO A 103 9.09 -8.10 10.52
N LEU A 104 8.43 -7.14 9.88
CA LEU A 104 8.69 -5.70 10.04
C LEU A 104 7.83 -5.06 11.13
N LEU A 105 6.58 -5.51 11.30
CA LEU A 105 5.66 -4.97 12.33
C LEU A 105 6.06 -5.39 13.76
N GLY A 106 6.83 -6.48 13.90
CA GLY A 106 7.43 -6.93 15.16
C GLY A 106 8.73 -6.22 15.56
N ASP A 107 9.13 -5.15 14.85
CA ASP A 107 10.37 -4.42 15.11
C ASP A 107 10.47 -4.00 16.60
N PRO A 108 11.50 -4.45 17.34
CA PRO A 108 11.71 -4.06 18.73
C PRO A 108 11.81 -2.54 18.94
N ALA A 109 12.19 -1.77 17.91
CA ALA A 109 12.19 -0.31 17.97
C ALA A 109 10.77 0.26 18.13
N ILE A 110 9.79 -0.34 17.44
CA ILE A 110 8.36 0.02 17.58
C ILE A 110 7.84 -0.41 18.96
N ALA A 111 8.18 -1.63 19.39
CA ALA A 111 7.74 -2.15 20.68
C ALA A 111 8.32 -1.37 21.89
N ARG A 112 9.58 -0.93 21.81
CA ARG A 112 10.28 -0.20 22.89
C ARG A 112 9.84 1.27 23.00
N SER A 113 9.47 1.90 21.89
CA SER A 113 9.08 3.31 21.88
C SER A 113 7.61 3.51 22.30
N LYS A 114 7.41 3.84 23.59
CA LYS A 114 6.09 4.22 24.12
C LYS A 114 5.38 5.34 23.33
N PRO A 115 6.05 6.45 22.93
CA PRO A 115 5.37 7.49 22.16
C PRO A 115 4.95 6.99 20.78
N LEU A 116 5.83 6.29 20.05
CA LEU A 116 5.52 5.75 18.73
C LEU A 116 4.31 4.79 18.78
N ARG A 117 4.30 3.88 19.76
CA ARG A 117 3.16 2.96 19.95
C ARG A 117 1.86 3.70 20.25
N ARG A 118 1.89 4.72 21.12
CA ARG A 118 0.70 5.52 21.45
C ARG A 118 0.21 6.31 20.25
N THR A 119 1.11 6.91 19.46
CA THR A 119 0.76 7.65 18.25
C THR A 119 0.14 6.73 17.20
N LEU A 120 0.73 5.55 16.98
CA LEU A 120 0.16 4.56 16.06
C LEU A 120 -1.21 4.07 16.53
N LEU A 121 -1.36 3.74 17.81
CA LEU A 121 -2.65 3.29 18.36
C LEU A 121 -3.72 4.38 18.27
N ALA A 122 -3.42 5.59 18.74
CA ALA A 122 -4.34 6.71 18.72
C ALA A 122 -4.69 7.11 17.28
N GLY A 123 -3.69 7.13 16.38
CA GLY A 123 -3.88 7.36 14.96
C GLY A 123 -4.80 6.32 14.33
N SER A 124 -4.54 5.03 14.53
CA SER A 124 -5.39 3.95 14.02
C SER A 124 -6.81 3.97 14.57
N ILE A 125 -7.01 4.38 15.83
CA ILE A 125 -8.35 4.54 16.41
C ILE A 125 -9.06 5.74 15.77
N ALA A 126 -8.39 6.89 15.65
CA ALA A 126 -8.97 8.09 15.06
C ALA A 126 -9.26 7.95 13.56
N LEU A 127 -8.44 7.18 12.85
CA LEU A 127 -8.59 6.97 11.41
C LEU A 127 -9.78 6.07 11.08
N GLN A 128 -10.24 5.20 11.99
CA GLN A 128 -11.39 4.31 11.77
C GLN A 128 -12.71 5.06 11.49
N PRO A 129 -13.20 5.98 12.35
CA PRO A 129 -14.43 6.72 12.06
C PRO A 129 -14.28 7.63 10.84
N VAL A 130 -13.10 8.22 10.61
CA VAL A 130 -12.82 9.02 9.41
C VAL A 130 -12.95 8.15 8.16
N ALA A 131 -12.37 6.96 8.16
CA ALA A 131 -12.50 6.01 7.06
C ALA A 131 -13.98 5.66 6.82
N ILE A 132 -14.75 5.32 7.86
CA ILE A 132 -16.19 5.02 7.73
C ILE A 132 -16.94 6.17 7.07
N VAL A 133 -16.73 7.41 7.54
CA VAL A 133 -17.41 8.60 6.98
C VAL A 133 -17.02 8.82 5.52
N LEU A 134 -15.72 8.80 5.20
CA LEU A 134 -15.27 9.01 3.83
C LEU A 134 -15.81 7.93 2.88
N LEU A 135 -15.87 6.67 3.31
CA LEU A 135 -16.44 5.61 2.48
C LEU A 135 -17.93 5.79 2.23
N TRP A 136 -18.69 6.12 3.26
CA TRP A 136 -20.14 6.17 3.16
C TRP A 136 -20.66 7.42 2.45
N PHE A 137 -19.88 8.50 2.45
CA PHE A 137 -20.32 9.80 1.95
C PHE A 137 -19.50 10.36 0.78
N VAL A 138 -18.28 9.86 0.54
CA VAL A 138 -17.37 10.38 -0.50
C VAL A 138 -16.92 9.30 -1.49
N GLY A 139 -16.70 8.07 -1.01
CA GLY A 139 -16.11 6.97 -1.79
C GLY A 139 -17.08 6.12 -2.60
N TYR A 140 -18.39 6.43 -2.60
CA TYR A 140 -19.40 5.66 -3.32
C TYR A 140 -20.17 6.58 -4.29
N PRO A 141 -19.95 6.49 -5.61
CA PRO A 141 -20.92 6.94 -6.61
C PRO A 141 -22.13 6.00 -6.69
#